data_AF-A0ABD2PS63-F1
#
_entry.id   AF-A0ABD2PS63-F1
#
_cell.length_a   1.000
_cell.length_b   1.000
_cell.length_c   1.000
_cell.angle_alpha   90.00
_cell.angle_beta   90.00
_cell.angle_gamma   90.00
#
_symmetry.space_group_name_H-M   'P 1'
#
loop_
_entity.id
_entity.type
_entity.pdbx_description
1 polymer ?
#
loop_
_entity_poly.entity_id
_entity_poly.type
_entity_poly.pdbx_seq_one_letter_code
_entity_poly.pdbx_strand_id
1 'polypeptide(L)'
;GSVDDEVWRFLLTGGVGLDITQPNPAPNWLSAKSWSEIVRASNLPNLTQLMHSLTENAAAWKEMYDSTTPEIFQLPGEFNKLSNLDRLVVLRCIRPDKMVPAVQEFIARNLGQEFIEPPTFDLAGSFADSNCCSPLIFVLSPGADPMAALWRFGEDKGYDASRIQTISLGQGQGPIAARMINEALKDGSWVVLQNCHLAVSWMLTLEKLCNESIIPENTHKDFRLWLTSYPSPDFPVTILQNGVKMTNEPPKGLRSNLLRSYLNDPISDTKFFNGCSKNSMWHKMLFGLCFFHALVQERRKFGPLGWNIPYQFNDSDLRISMRQMLMFLDTYDEIPLIALTYLTGECNYGGRVTDDKDRRLLISLLGIFYNVDLINKENYNFSSSGIYYCPSEGDLQSYVDYIRKLPLNPTPEVY
;
A
#
# COMPACT_ATOMS: atom_id res chain seq x y z
N GLY A 1 -10.76 -30.52 -2.71
CA GLY A 1 -9.45 -29.90 -2.41
C GLY A 1 -9.06 -30.25 -0.99
N SER A 2 -7.85 -29.89 -0.57
CA SER A 2 -7.30 -30.11 0.78
C SER A 2 -7.82 -29.15 1.85
N VAL A 3 -8.93 -28.43 1.57
CA VAL A 3 -9.58 -27.50 2.49
C VAL A 3 -10.84 -28.16 3.02
N ASP A 4 -10.89 -28.38 4.33
CA ASP A 4 -12.08 -28.88 5.02
C ASP A 4 -13.11 -27.75 5.19
N ASP A 5 -14.34 -27.99 4.74
CA ASP A 5 -15.41 -26.99 4.74
C ASP A 5 -15.86 -26.60 6.15
N GLU A 6 -15.80 -27.51 7.13
CA GLU A 6 -16.15 -27.22 8.52
C GLU A 6 -15.10 -26.32 9.16
N VAL A 7 -13.82 -26.63 8.95
CA VAL A 7 -12.69 -25.83 9.43
C VAL A 7 -12.70 -24.44 8.77
N TRP A 8 -12.95 -24.37 7.46
CA TRP A 8 -13.03 -23.09 6.75
C TRP A 8 -14.20 -22.23 7.24
N ARG A 9 -15.40 -22.81 7.39
CA ARG A 9 -16.56 -22.09 7.94
C ARG A 9 -16.27 -21.57 9.34
N PHE A 10 -15.70 -22.41 10.21
CA PHE A 10 -15.30 -21.98 11.56
C PHE A 10 -14.32 -20.81 11.50
N LEU A 11 -13.32 -20.88 10.61
CA LEU A 11 -12.34 -19.81 10.44
C LEU A 11 -12.96 -18.49 9.98
N LEU A 12 -14.07 -18.50 9.25
CA LEU A 12 -14.78 -17.29 8.83
C LEU A 12 -15.74 -16.78 9.91
N THR A 13 -16.65 -17.63 10.38
CA THR A 13 -17.79 -17.22 11.21
C THR A 13 -17.53 -17.35 12.70
N GLY A 14 -16.51 -18.11 13.11
CA GLY A 14 -16.43 -18.68 14.45
C GLY A 14 -17.51 -19.75 14.63
N GLY A 15 -17.67 -20.23 15.86
CA GLY A 15 -18.75 -21.13 16.19
C GLY A 15 -20.09 -20.41 16.47
N VAL A 16 -21.22 -20.99 16.08
CA VAL A 16 -22.56 -20.45 16.37
C VAL A 16 -22.95 -20.74 17.84
N GLY A 17 -23.56 -19.75 18.49
CA GLY A 17 -23.82 -19.70 19.93
C GLY A 17 -24.66 -20.84 20.50
N LEU A 18 -24.00 -21.77 21.17
CA LEU A 18 -24.57 -22.57 22.26
C LEU A 18 -24.02 -22.07 23.59
N ASP A 19 -24.82 -22.17 24.65
CA ASP A 19 -24.38 -21.92 26.02
C ASP A 19 -23.29 -22.93 26.39
N ILE A 20 -22.08 -22.43 26.62
CA ILE A 20 -20.92 -23.23 26.99
C ILE A 20 -20.92 -23.37 28.50
N THR A 21 -20.97 -24.60 28.97
CA THR A 21 -21.01 -24.93 30.41
C THR A 21 -19.62 -25.18 30.99
N GLN A 22 -18.59 -25.34 30.14
CA GLN A 22 -17.22 -25.63 30.56
C GLN A 22 -16.55 -24.38 31.15
N PRO A 23 -16.02 -24.44 32.40
CA PRO A 23 -15.37 -23.30 33.02
C PRO A 23 -14.06 -22.97 32.31
N ASN A 24 -13.75 -21.68 32.19
CA ASN A 24 -12.49 -21.21 31.63
C ASN A 24 -11.35 -21.55 32.62
N PRO A 25 -10.33 -22.34 32.23
CA PRO A 25 -9.22 -22.71 33.10
C PRO A 25 -8.24 -21.55 33.36
N ALA A 26 -8.31 -20.49 32.55
CA ALA A 26 -7.36 -19.39 32.56
C ALA A 26 -8.03 -18.00 32.45
N PRO A 27 -8.98 -17.65 33.34
CA PRO A 27 -9.75 -16.42 33.24
C PRO A 27 -8.92 -15.14 33.43
N ASN A 28 -7.70 -15.27 33.96
CA ASN A 28 -6.76 -14.16 34.17
C ASN A 28 -6.11 -13.65 32.88
N TRP A 29 -6.06 -14.44 31.81
CA TRP A 29 -5.47 -14.01 30.54
C TRP A 29 -6.27 -14.43 29.30
N LEU A 30 -7.08 -15.49 29.38
CA LEU A 30 -7.93 -15.92 28.28
C LEU A 30 -9.35 -15.35 28.46
N SER A 31 -9.82 -14.58 27.47
CA SER A 31 -11.18 -14.04 27.51
C SER A 31 -12.24 -15.14 27.45
N ALA A 32 -13.42 -14.91 28.07
CA ALA A 32 -14.55 -15.84 27.99
C ALA A 32 -14.98 -16.11 26.53
N LYS A 33 -14.85 -15.11 25.66
CA LYS A 33 -15.11 -15.23 24.22
C LYS A 33 -14.10 -16.17 23.56
N SER A 34 -12.81 -15.97 23.79
CA SER A 34 -11.75 -16.84 23.27
C SER A 34 -11.91 -18.27 23.75
N TRP A 35 -12.16 -18.47 25.05
CA TRP A 35 -12.46 -19.79 25.60
C TRP A 35 -13.66 -20.44 24.94
N SER A 36 -14.73 -19.66 24.70
CA SER A 36 -15.91 -20.14 24.00
C SER A 36 -15.59 -20.67 22.60
N GLU A 37 -14.74 -19.95 21.85
CA GLU A 37 -14.29 -20.41 20.53
C GLU A 37 -13.43 -21.68 20.65
N ILE A 38 -12.58 -21.83 21.66
CA ILE A 38 -11.76 -23.03 21.86
C ILE A 38 -12.61 -24.27 22.12
N VAL A 39 -13.63 -24.15 22.97
CA VAL A 39 -14.57 -25.25 23.24
C VAL A 39 -15.27 -25.67 21.95
N ARG A 40 -15.72 -24.70 21.14
CA ARG A 40 -16.38 -25.00 19.85
C ARG A 40 -15.41 -25.58 18.81
N ALA A 41 -14.20 -25.04 18.72
CA ALA A 41 -13.14 -25.55 17.84
C ALA A 41 -12.78 -26.99 18.19
N SER A 42 -12.96 -27.42 19.45
CA SER A 42 -12.74 -28.80 19.87
C SER A 42 -13.77 -29.80 19.31
N ASN A 43 -14.79 -29.35 18.57
CA ASN A 43 -15.66 -30.24 17.82
C ASN A 43 -15.14 -30.52 16.40
N LEU A 44 -14.07 -29.85 15.96
CA LEU A 44 -13.49 -30.05 14.63
C LEU A 44 -12.59 -31.30 14.59
N PRO A 45 -12.51 -32.02 13.45
CA PRO A 45 -11.85 -33.33 13.36
C PRO A 45 -10.42 -33.38 13.90
N ASN A 46 -9.61 -32.37 13.58
CA ASN A 46 -8.19 -32.31 13.96
C ASN A 46 -7.93 -31.57 15.29
N LEU A 47 -8.98 -31.06 15.95
CA LEU A 47 -8.86 -30.20 17.14
C LEU A 47 -9.57 -30.77 18.37
N THR A 48 -10.00 -32.03 18.33
CA THR A 48 -10.80 -32.67 19.39
C THR A 48 -10.21 -32.58 20.80
N GLN A 49 -8.88 -32.51 20.91
CA GLN A 49 -8.17 -32.43 22.20
C GLN A 49 -7.79 -30.99 22.61
N LEU A 50 -8.21 -29.96 21.86
CA LEU A 50 -7.72 -28.59 22.05
C LEU A 50 -8.12 -28.01 23.42
N MET A 51 -9.40 -28.13 23.78
CA MET A 51 -9.92 -27.73 25.09
C MET A 51 -9.19 -28.46 26.25
N HIS A 52 -8.98 -29.77 26.10
CA HIS A 52 -8.31 -30.58 27.12
C HIS A 52 -6.85 -30.14 27.29
N SER A 53 -6.12 -29.99 26.18
CA SER A 53 -4.72 -29.52 26.16
C SER A 53 -4.56 -28.15 26.83
N LEU A 54 -5.47 -27.21 26.59
CA LEU A 54 -5.41 -25.91 27.25
C LEU A 54 -5.72 -25.99 28.74
N THR A 55 -6.65 -26.86 29.13
CA THR A 55 -7.00 -27.08 30.54
C THR A 55 -5.84 -27.69 31.32
N GLU A 56 -5.14 -28.68 30.74
CA GLU A 56 -4.01 -29.35 31.39
C GLU A 56 -2.73 -28.51 31.39
N ASN A 57 -2.46 -27.79 30.29
CA ASN A 57 -1.21 -27.07 30.09
C ASN A 57 -1.43 -25.59 29.74
N ALA A 58 -2.21 -24.89 30.56
CA ALA A 58 -2.50 -23.48 30.38
C ALA A 58 -1.22 -22.61 30.29
N ALA A 59 -0.14 -23.00 30.94
CA ALA A 59 1.13 -22.26 30.92
C ALA A 59 1.77 -22.22 29.52
N ALA A 60 1.86 -23.35 28.81
CA ALA A 60 2.42 -23.38 27.46
C ALA A 60 1.57 -22.60 26.44
N TRP A 61 0.24 -22.65 26.59
CA TRP A 61 -0.65 -21.84 25.76
C TRP A 61 -0.57 -20.34 26.10
N LYS A 62 -0.27 -20.00 27.35
CA LYS A 62 0.01 -18.62 27.75
C LYS A 62 1.28 -18.09 27.08
N GLU A 63 2.33 -18.91 26.92
CA GLU A 63 3.54 -18.50 26.18
C GLU A 63 3.22 -18.13 24.73
N MET A 64 2.34 -18.89 24.06
CA MET A 64 1.82 -18.53 22.73
C MET A 64 1.01 -17.23 22.77
N TYR A 65 0.13 -17.07 23.76
CA TYR A 65 -0.69 -15.89 23.93
C TYR A 65 0.17 -14.63 24.14
N ASP A 66 1.24 -14.72 24.95
CA ASP A 66 2.13 -13.59 25.26
C ASP A 66 3.18 -13.34 24.15
N SER A 67 3.32 -14.25 23.17
CA SER A 67 4.26 -14.11 22.06
C SER A 67 3.96 -12.90 21.16
N THR A 68 4.99 -12.21 20.68
CA THR A 68 4.83 -11.13 19.69
C THR A 68 4.57 -11.65 18.28
N THR A 69 4.99 -12.90 18.00
CA THR A 69 4.91 -13.59 16.71
C THR A 69 4.24 -14.97 16.84
N PRO A 70 2.99 -15.05 17.32
CA PRO A 70 2.31 -16.32 17.57
C PRO A 70 2.05 -17.13 16.29
N GLU A 71 2.04 -16.49 15.13
CA GLU A 71 1.87 -17.13 13.82
C GLU A 71 2.95 -18.17 13.49
N ILE A 72 4.18 -17.98 13.99
CA ILE A 72 5.31 -18.92 13.83
C ILE A 72 5.62 -19.71 15.11
N PHE A 73 4.85 -19.52 16.18
CA PHE A 73 5.06 -20.21 17.46
C PHE A 73 4.81 -21.73 17.36
N GLN A 74 5.66 -22.56 17.95
CA GLN A 74 5.45 -24.00 17.98
C GLN A 74 4.30 -24.34 18.94
N LEU A 75 3.22 -24.93 18.41
CA LEU A 75 2.03 -25.19 19.24
C LEU A 75 2.34 -26.27 20.29
N PRO A 76 1.74 -26.21 21.49
CA PRO A 76 1.99 -27.20 22.53
C PRO A 76 1.57 -28.62 22.14
N GLY A 77 2.39 -29.63 22.49
CA GLY A 77 2.06 -31.05 22.36
C GLY A 77 1.77 -31.50 20.92
N GLU A 78 0.72 -32.30 20.75
CA GLU A 78 0.33 -32.87 19.44
C GLU A 78 -0.09 -31.79 18.42
N PHE A 79 -0.48 -30.60 18.89
CA PHE A 79 -0.88 -29.49 18.02
C PHE A 79 0.28 -28.94 17.20
N ASN A 80 1.54 -29.24 17.56
CA ASN A 80 2.71 -28.83 16.76
C ASN A 80 2.69 -29.45 15.34
N LYS A 81 1.99 -30.57 15.16
CA LYS A 81 1.84 -31.23 13.86
C LYS A 81 0.78 -30.59 12.97
N LEU A 82 -0.04 -29.68 13.53
CA LEU A 82 -1.06 -28.99 12.76
C LEU A 82 -0.45 -28.07 11.71
N SER A 83 -1.06 -28.09 10.54
CA SER A 83 -0.69 -27.25 9.41
C SER A 83 -1.94 -26.56 8.85
N ASN A 84 -1.73 -25.64 7.92
CA ASN A 84 -2.80 -25.03 7.12
C ASN A 84 -3.91 -24.38 7.98
N LEU A 85 -5.18 -24.63 7.63
CA LEU A 85 -6.32 -23.96 8.22
C LEU A 85 -6.56 -24.35 9.68
N ASP A 86 -6.26 -25.59 10.09
CA ASP A 86 -6.42 -26.02 11.48
C ASP A 86 -5.57 -25.18 12.43
N ARG A 87 -4.32 -24.90 12.03
CA ARG A 87 -3.42 -24.01 12.78
C ARG A 87 -3.95 -22.57 12.84
N LEU A 88 -4.53 -22.08 11.75
CA LEU A 88 -5.17 -20.75 11.73
C LEU A 88 -6.39 -20.68 12.65
N VAL A 89 -7.16 -21.76 12.77
CA VAL A 89 -8.28 -21.84 13.72
C VAL A 89 -7.78 -21.73 15.16
N VAL A 90 -6.75 -22.48 15.54
CA VAL A 90 -6.14 -22.38 16.88
C VAL A 90 -5.68 -20.95 17.17
N LEU A 91 -5.00 -20.32 16.22
CA LEU A 91 -4.56 -18.93 16.37
C LEU A 91 -5.73 -17.96 16.49
N ARG A 92 -6.79 -18.11 15.67
CA ARG A 92 -8.00 -17.27 15.75
C ARG A 92 -8.63 -17.32 17.13
N CYS A 93 -8.65 -18.48 17.76
CA CYS A 93 -9.22 -18.65 19.10
C CYS A 93 -8.40 -17.94 20.18
N ILE A 94 -7.07 -17.95 20.10
CA ILE A 94 -6.17 -17.47 21.16
C ILE A 94 -5.68 -16.02 20.90
N ARG A 95 -5.28 -15.71 19.67
CA ARG A 95 -4.72 -14.42 19.21
C ARG A 95 -5.41 -13.94 17.92
N PRO A 96 -6.71 -13.60 17.98
CA PRO A 96 -7.45 -13.10 16.82
C PRO A 96 -6.84 -11.82 16.22
N ASP A 97 -6.09 -11.04 17.00
CA ASP A 97 -5.36 -9.84 16.57
C ASP A 97 -4.21 -10.16 15.58
N LYS A 98 -3.71 -11.40 15.56
CA LYS A 98 -2.58 -11.84 14.71
C LYS A 98 -3.02 -12.66 13.51
N MET A 99 -4.31 -12.64 13.18
CA MET A 99 -4.85 -13.37 12.02
C MET A 99 -4.29 -12.90 10.69
N VAL A 100 -4.06 -11.59 10.51
CA VAL A 100 -3.53 -11.05 9.24
C VAL A 100 -2.12 -11.58 8.95
N PRO A 101 -1.12 -11.44 9.85
CA PRO A 101 0.20 -12.06 9.67
C PRO A 101 0.15 -13.57 9.44
N ALA A 102 -0.75 -14.27 10.12
CA ALA A 102 -0.86 -15.72 9.99
C ALA A 102 -1.44 -16.17 8.64
N VAL A 103 -2.44 -15.46 8.13
CA VAL A 103 -2.98 -15.71 6.79
C VAL A 103 -1.93 -15.37 5.73
N GLN A 104 -1.16 -14.30 5.90
CA GLN A 104 -0.05 -13.99 5.01
C GLN A 104 1.00 -15.11 4.98
N GLU A 105 1.40 -15.62 6.15
CA GLU A 105 2.35 -16.75 6.23
C GLU A 105 1.77 -18.03 5.60
N PHE A 106 0.47 -18.28 5.79
CA PHE A 106 -0.22 -19.39 5.15
C PHE A 106 -0.19 -19.28 3.61
N ILE A 107 -0.48 -18.09 3.07
CA ILE A 107 -0.41 -17.83 1.62
C ILE A 107 1.02 -17.95 1.12
N ALA A 108 2.00 -17.36 1.81
CA ALA A 108 3.41 -17.41 1.42
C ALA A 108 3.95 -18.84 1.34
N ARG A 109 3.58 -19.71 2.28
CA ARG A 109 3.98 -21.13 2.28
C ARG A 109 3.36 -21.95 1.15
N ASN A 110 2.13 -21.63 0.75
CA ASN A 110 1.36 -22.46 -0.19
C ASN A 110 1.39 -21.95 -1.63
N LEU A 111 1.42 -20.63 -1.83
CA LEU A 111 1.38 -19.98 -3.14
C LEU A 111 2.69 -19.24 -3.47
N GLY A 112 3.42 -18.77 -2.46
CA GLY A 112 4.66 -18.02 -2.62
C GLY A 112 4.59 -16.60 -2.07
N GLN A 113 5.75 -15.99 -1.84
CA GLN A 113 5.87 -14.64 -1.26
C GLN A 113 5.25 -13.55 -2.15
N GLU A 114 5.29 -13.72 -3.48
CA GLU A 114 4.69 -12.80 -4.45
C GLU A 114 3.18 -12.59 -4.28
N PHE A 115 2.47 -13.50 -3.61
CA PHE A 115 1.03 -13.40 -3.37
C PHE A 115 0.67 -12.57 -2.13
N ILE A 116 1.65 -12.20 -1.31
CA ILE A 116 1.46 -11.32 -0.15
C ILE A 116 2.17 -9.97 -0.29
N GLU A 117 3.09 -9.87 -1.24
CA GLU A 117 3.77 -8.63 -1.59
C GLU A 117 3.00 -7.93 -2.72
N PRO A 118 2.50 -6.70 -2.54
CA PRO A 118 1.79 -5.99 -3.59
C PRO A 118 2.77 -5.72 -4.76
N PRO A 119 2.38 -6.03 -6.01
CA PRO A 119 3.24 -5.76 -7.17
C PRO A 119 3.40 -4.25 -7.35
N THR A 120 4.50 -3.85 -7.99
CA THR A 120 4.67 -2.47 -8.47
C THR A 120 3.61 -2.16 -9.53
N PHE A 121 3.13 -0.92 -9.55
CA PHE A 121 2.21 -0.46 -10.59
C PHE A 121 2.86 -0.56 -11.97
N ASP A 122 2.31 -1.42 -12.84
CA ASP A 122 2.82 -1.66 -14.20
C ASP A 122 1.83 -1.15 -15.26
N LEU A 123 2.08 0.09 -15.71
CA LEU A 123 1.32 0.70 -16.79
C LEU A 123 1.59 0.04 -18.14
N ALA A 124 2.81 -0.46 -18.35
CA ALA A 124 3.21 -1.08 -19.61
C ALA A 124 2.54 -2.43 -19.82
N GLY A 125 2.51 -3.27 -18.78
CA GLY A 125 1.75 -4.52 -18.77
C GLY A 125 0.26 -4.28 -18.97
N SER A 126 -0.32 -3.32 -18.22
CA SER A 126 -1.75 -2.96 -18.37
C SER A 126 -2.09 -2.50 -19.79
N PHE A 127 -1.19 -1.73 -20.43
CA PHE A 127 -1.35 -1.33 -21.83
C PHE A 127 -1.23 -2.50 -22.80
N ALA A 128 -0.32 -3.45 -22.56
CA ALA A 128 -0.14 -4.63 -23.39
C ALA A 128 -1.35 -5.57 -23.36
N ASP A 129 -2.02 -5.67 -22.21
CA ASP A 129 -3.27 -6.42 -22.04
C ASP A 129 -4.49 -5.72 -22.68
N SER A 130 -4.33 -4.46 -23.11
CA SER A 130 -5.39 -3.69 -23.77
C SER A 130 -5.33 -3.78 -25.29
N ASN A 131 -6.39 -3.31 -25.94
CA ASN A 131 -6.46 -3.14 -27.39
C ASN A 131 -7.21 -1.85 -27.71
N CYS A 132 -7.37 -1.52 -29.00
CA CYS A 132 -8.03 -0.30 -29.43
C CYS A 132 -9.52 -0.21 -29.06
N CYS A 133 -10.18 -1.31 -28.73
CA CYS A 133 -11.58 -1.35 -28.32
C CYS A 133 -11.78 -1.53 -26.81
N SER A 134 -10.72 -1.86 -26.07
CA SER A 134 -10.77 -2.07 -24.62
C SER A 134 -10.27 -0.82 -23.89
N PRO A 135 -11.15 -0.09 -23.17
CA PRO A 135 -10.74 1.09 -22.41
C PRO A 135 -9.77 0.72 -21.29
N LEU A 136 -8.86 1.63 -20.96
CA LEU A 136 -7.96 1.55 -19.82
C LEU A 136 -8.49 2.44 -18.71
N ILE A 137 -8.72 1.88 -17.53
CA ILE A 137 -9.48 2.54 -16.46
C ILE A 137 -8.63 2.65 -15.21
N PHE A 138 -8.23 3.86 -14.89
CA PHE A 138 -7.64 4.22 -13.61
C PHE A 138 -8.72 4.38 -12.56
N VAL A 139 -8.80 3.40 -11.67
CA VAL A 139 -9.60 3.49 -10.44
C VAL A 139 -8.77 4.22 -9.39
N LEU A 140 -9.14 5.47 -9.15
CA LEU A 140 -8.37 6.38 -8.31
C LEU A 140 -8.63 6.10 -6.84
N SER A 141 -7.56 6.13 -6.06
CA SER A 141 -7.64 6.31 -4.62
C SER A 141 -7.50 7.80 -4.29
N PRO A 142 -8.06 8.29 -3.17
CA PRO A 142 -7.91 9.67 -2.78
C PRO A 142 -6.43 10.10 -2.85
N GLY A 143 -6.16 11.24 -3.49
CA GLY A 143 -4.82 11.82 -3.59
C GLY A 143 -3.86 11.14 -4.58
N ALA A 144 -4.29 10.09 -5.29
CA ALA A 144 -3.54 9.49 -6.38
C ALA A 144 -3.90 10.15 -7.72
N ASP A 145 -2.88 10.56 -8.48
CA ASP A 145 -3.02 11.10 -9.83
C ASP A 145 -2.12 10.31 -10.81
N PRO A 146 -2.70 9.58 -11.77
CA PRO A 146 -1.93 8.79 -12.74
C PRO A 146 -1.41 9.62 -13.92
N MET A 147 -1.80 10.90 -14.05
CA MET A 147 -1.56 11.65 -15.28
C MET A 147 -0.08 11.80 -15.61
N ALA A 148 0.78 12.08 -14.62
CA ALA A 148 2.21 12.20 -14.84
C ALA A 148 2.83 10.90 -15.38
N ALA A 149 2.38 9.74 -14.86
CA ALA A 149 2.84 8.43 -15.33
C ALA A 149 2.31 8.13 -16.74
N LEU A 150 1.04 8.48 -17.02
CA LEU A 150 0.42 8.31 -18.33
C LEU A 150 1.09 9.15 -19.42
N TRP A 151 1.38 10.42 -19.13
CA TRP A 151 2.05 11.33 -20.05
C TRP A 151 3.42 10.81 -20.45
N ARG A 152 4.24 10.46 -19.46
CA ARG A 152 5.57 9.90 -19.70
C ARG A 152 5.50 8.60 -20.50
N PHE A 153 4.58 7.70 -20.15
CA PHE A 153 4.40 6.47 -20.89
C PHE A 153 3.98 6.72 -22.35
N GLY A 154 3.14 7.73 -22.59
CA GLY A 154 2.79 8.19 -23.92
C GLY A 154 3.99 8.66 -24.73
N GLU A 155 4.82 9.53 -24.13
CA GLU A 155 6.07 10.00 -24.75
C GLU A 155 7.01 8.84 -25.10
N ASP A 156 7.19 7.89 -24.17
CA ASP A 156 8.00 6.68 -24.37
C ASP A 156 7.45 5.79 -25.52
N LYS A 157 6.15 5.84 -25.79
CA LYS A 157 5.49 5.16 -26.92
C LYS A 157 5.46 5.98 -28.20
N GLY A 158 6.03 7.19 -28.21
CA GLY A 158 6.04 8.08 -29.38
C GLY A 158 4.74 8.86 -29.60
N TYR A 159 3.90 8.98 -28.57
CA TYR A 159 2.73 9.86 -28.56
C TYR A 159 3.11 11.17 -27.89
N ASP A 160 3.23 12.23 -28.68
CA ASP A 160 3.48 13.56 -28.17
C ASP A 160 2.21 14.22 -27.61
N ALA A 161 2.36 15.45 -27.10
CA ALA A 161 1.27 16.25 -26.56
C ALA A 161 0.12 16.51 -27.55
N SER A 162 0.34 16.37 -28.86
CA SER A 162 -0.71 16.55 -29.87
C SER A 162 -1.55 15.29 -30.08
N ARG A 163 -1.00 14.11 -29.78
CA ARG A 163 -1.66 12.81 -29.95
C ARG A 163 -2.29 12.25 -28.68
N ILE A 164 -2.12 12.90 -27.53
CA ILE A 164 -2.79 12.54 -26.28
C ILE A 164 -3.71 13.69 -25.89
N GLN A 165 -5.00 13.51 -26.17
CA GLN A 165 -6.01 14.50 -25.89
C GLN A 165 -6.64 14.25 -24.53
N THR A 166 -6.58 15.24 -23.63
CA THR A 166 -7.13 15.11 -22.27
C THR A 166 -8.32 16.04 -22.07
N ILE A 167 -9.38 15.55 -21.41
CA ILE A 167 -10.53 16.35 -21.00
C ILE A 167 -11.02 15.94 -19.61
N SER A 168 -11.17 16.93 -18.73
CA SER A 168 -11.83 16.74 -17.43
C SER A 168 -13.35 16.79 -17.61
N LEU A 169 -14.03 15.70 -17.30
CA LEU A 169 -15.48 15.61 -17.42
C LEU A 169 -16.15 16.42 -16.31
N GLY A 170 -17.07 17.29 -16.74
CA GLY A 170 -17.89 18.15 -15.90
C GLY A 170 -19.13 18.60 -16.69
N GLN A 171 -19.85 19.58 -16.16
CA GLN A 171 -21.05 20.08 -16.82
C GLN A 171 -20.74 20.60 -18.23
N GLY A 172 -21.44 20.07 -19.24
CA GLY A 172 -21.29 20.50 -20.64
C GLY A 172 -20.10 19.92 -21.41
N GLN A 173 -19.23 19.11 -20.79
CA GLN A 173 -18.03 18.57 -21.44
C GLN A 173 -18.29 17.29 -22.26
N GLY A 174 -19.41 16.60 -22.02
CA GLY A 174 -19.76 15.34 -22.69
C GLY A 174 -19.75 15.40 -24.23
N PRO A 175 -20.40 16.40 -24.87
CA PRO A 175 -20.36 16.53 -26.33
C PRO A 175 -18.96 16.76 -26.90
N ILE A 176 -18.10 17.48 -26.16
CA ILE A 176 -16.70 17.72 -26.57
C ILE A 176 -15.93 16.39 -26.49
N ALA A 177 -16.07 15.64 -25.39
CA ALA A 177 -15.46 14.33 -25.23
C ALA A 177 -15.90 13.35 -26.34
N ALA A 178 -17.19 13.33 -26.69
CA ALA A 178 -17.70 12.48 -27.77
C ALA A 178 -17.06 12.81 -29.13
N ARG A 179 -16.89 14.10 -29.43
CA ARG A 179 -16.22 14.54 -30.66
C ARG A 179 -14.73 14.14 -30.67
N MET A 180 -14.02 14.36 -29.55
CA MET A 180 -12.62 13.96 -29.40
C MET A 180 -12.44 12.45 -29.65
N ILE A 181 -13.32 11.62 -29.07
CA ILE A 181 -13.32 10.17 -29.33
C ILE A 181 -13.49 9.90 -30.83
N ASN A 182 -14.51 10.45 -31.47
CA ASN A 182 -14.79 10.18 -32.88
C ASN A 182 -13.67 10.63 -33.84
N GLU A 183 -12.93 11.68 -33.50
CA GLU A 183 -11.74 12.12 -34.24
C GLU A 183 -10.58 11.14 -34.01
N ALA A 184 -10.32 10.80 -32.75
CA ALA A 184 -9.26 9.88 -32.35
C ALA A 184 -9.44 8.45 -32.87
N LEU A 185 -10.70 8.00 -33.09
CA LEU A 185 -10.98 6.71 -33.73
C LEU A 185 -10.39 6.62 -35.14
N LYS A 186 -10.21 7.76 -35.84
CA LYS A 186 -9.71 7.81 -37.21
C LYS A 186 -8.18 7.97 -37.29
N ASP A 187 -7.61 8.82 -36.44
CA ASP A 187 -6.17 9.15 -36.49
C ASP A 187 -5.31 8.35 -35.49
N GLY A 188 -5.95 7.55 -34.62
CA GLY A 188 -5.25 6.71 -33.66
C GLY A 188 -4.72 7.44 -32.44
N SER A 189 -5.14 8.68 -32.19
CA SER A 189 -4.78 9.43 -30.98
C SER A 189 -5.33 8.77 -29.72
N TRP A 190 -4.76 9.10 -28.57
CA TRP A 190 -5.28 8.68 -27.27
C TRP A 190 -6.20 9.74 -26.71
N VAL A 191 -7.30 9.30 -26.09
CA VAL A 191 -8.24 10.18 -25.40
C VAL A 191 -8.25 9.84 -23.92
N VAL A 192 -8.02 10.83 -23.07
CA VAL A 192 -8.02 10.72 -21.61
C VAL A 192 -9.21 11.48 -21.05
N LEU A 193 -10.21 10.75 -20.56
CA LEU A 193 -11.36 11.31 -19.87
C LEU A 193 -11.10 11.28 -18.37
N GLN A 194 -10.96 12.45 -17.76
CA GLN A 194 -10.71 12.56 -16.33
C GLN A 194 -12.01 12.74 -15.56
N ASN A 195 -12.01 12.27 -14.31
CA ASN A 195 -13.09 12.48 -13.35
C ASN A 195 -14.46 11.95 -13.82
N CYS A 196 -14.50 10.76 -14.44
CA CYS A 196 -15.74 10.18 -14.98
C CYS A 196 -16.86 10.06 -13.95
N HIS A 197 -16.54 9.76 -12.68
CA HIS A 197 -17.47 9.76 -11.55
C HIS A 197 -18.26 11.07 -11.36
N LEU A 198 -17.76 12.22 -11.84
CA LEU A 198 -18.48 13.51 -11.75
C LEU A 198 -19.53 13.70 -12.85
N ALA A 199 -19.46 12.91 -13.93
CA ALA A 199 -20.30 13.07 -15.12
C ALA A 199 -21.33 11.94 -15.26
N VAL A 200 -22.04 11.64 -14.17
CA VAL A 200 -23.04 10.55 -14.05
C VAL A 200 -24.02 10.51 -15.23
N SER A 201 -24.64 11.65 -15.58
CA SER A 201 -25.64 11.71 -16.66
C SER A 201 -25.08 11.37 -18.05
N TRP A 202 -23.78 11.56 -18.26
CA TRP A 202 -23.12 11.28 -19.53
C TRP A 202 -22.57 9.86 -19.63
N MET A 203 -22.45 9.13 -18.52
CA MET A 203 -21.92 7.76 -18.51
C MET A 203 -22.70 6.80 -19.42
N LEU A 204 -24.03 6.94 -19.52
CA LEU A 204 -24.84 6.16 -20.46
C LEU A 204 -24.49 6.46 -21.93
N THR A 205 -24.08 7.69 -22.23
CA THR A 205 -23.65 8.06 -23.59
C THR A 205 -22.27 7.48 -23.87
N LEU A 206 -21.36 7.55 -22.90
CA LEU A 206 -20.03 6.93 -23.01
C LEU A 206 -20.13 5.40 -23.22
N GLU A 207 -21.03 4.74 -22.50
CA GLU A 207 -21.31 3.31 -22.66
C GLU A 207 -21.77 2.98 -24.08
N LYS A 208 -22.72 3.75 -24.63
CA LYS A 208 -23.15 3.59 -26.03
C LYS A 208 -21.99 3.80 -27.00
N LEU A 209 -21.17 4.84 -26.81
CA LEU A 209 -20.00 5.07 -27.66
C LEU A 209 -19.03 3.87 -27.63
N CYS A 210 -18.72 3.34 -26.45
CA CYS A 210 -17.84 2.18 -26.30
C CYS A 210 -18.39 0.93 -27.00
N ASN A 211 -19.71 0.70 -26.93
CA ASN A 211 -20.34 -0.51 -27.47
C ASN A 211 -20.66 -0.41 -28.97
N GLU A 212 -21.00 0.78 -29.47
CA GLU A 212 -21.50 0.97 -30.84
C GLU A 212 -20.46 1.60 -31.78
N SER A 213 -19.61 2.51 -31.27
CA SER A 213 -18.67 3.27 -32.10
C SER A 213 -17.24 2.71 -32.05
N ILE A 214 -16.78 2.28 -30.86
CA ILE A 214 -15.42 1.78 -30.65
C ILE A 214 -15.36 0.27 -30.96
N ILE A 215 -15.61 -0.07 -32.23
CA ILE A 215 -15.60 -1.46 -32.74
C ILE A 215 -14.38 -1.71 -33.63
N PRO A 216 -13.91 -2.97 -33.76
CA PRO A 216 -12.69 -3.29 -34.52
C PRO A 216 -12.70 -2.80 -35.98
N GLU A 217 -13.88 -2.75 -36.60
CA GLU A 217 -14.06 -2.37 -38.01
C GLU A 217 -13.88 -0.87 -38.27
N ASN A 218 -14.08 -0.04 -37.24
CA ASN A 218 -14.12 1.43 -37.37
C ASN A 218 -13.12 2.14 -36.46
N THR A 219 -12.21 1.39 -35.83
CA THR A 219 -11.26 1.93 -34.84
C THR A 219 -9.83 1.76 -35.31
N HIS A 220 -9.06 2.85 -35.33
CA HIS A 220 -7.63 2.80 -35.60
C HIS A 220 -6.90 1.95 -34.54
N LYS A 221 -5.98 1.07 -34.96
CA LYS A 221 -5.31 0.09 -34.07
C LYS A 221 -4.52 0.72 -32.91
N ASP A 222 -4.03 1.93 -33.14
CA ASP A 222 -3.25 2.71 -32.17
C ASP A 222 -4.12 3.49 -31.17
N PHE A 223 -5.41 3.69 -31.46
CA PHE A 223 -6.32 4.42 -30.58
C PHE A 223 -6.38 3.75 -29.19
N ARG A 224 -6.44 4.57 -28.14
CA ARG A 224 -6.72 4.12 -26.78
C ARG A 224 -7.61 5.11 -26.06
N LEU A 225 -8.60 4.58 -25.36
CA LEU A 225 -9.45 5.33 -24.45
C LEU A 225 -8.99 5.11 -23.01
N TRP A 226 -8.56 6.18 -22.36
CA TRP A 226 -8.15 6.20 -20.96
C TRP A 226 -9.21 6.90 -20.11
N LEU A 227 -9.60 6.29 -19.00
CA LEU A 227 -10.63 6.80 -18.10
C LEU A 227 -10.04 6.94 -16.69
N THR A 228 -10.28 8.05 -16.02
CA THR A 228 -9.97 8.20 -14.58
C THR A 228 -11.23 8.40 -13.77
N SER A 229 -11.40 7.61 -12.70
CA SER A 229 -12.60 7.68 -11.88
C SER A 229 -12.36 7.21 -10.45
N TYR A 230 -13.00 7.84 -9.47
CA TYR A 230 -13.26 7.18 -8.20
C TYR A 230 -14.25 6.03 -8.39
N PRO A 231 -14.23 4.99 -7.54
CA PRO A 231 -15.29 4.00 -7.48
C PRO A 231 -16.66 4.68 -7.38
N SER A 232 -17.57 4.35 -8.30
CA SER A 232 -18.93 4.90 -8.32
C SER A 232 -19.92 3.82 -8.76
N PRO A 233 -21.09 3.69 -8.11
CA PRO A 233 -22.14 2.76 -8.53
C PRO A 233 -22.75 3.15 -9.88
N ASP A 234 -22.62 4.41 -10.28
CA ASP A 234 -23.15 4.94 -11.55
C ASP A 234 -22.20 4.71 -12.73
N PHE A 235 -21.00 4.19 -12.50
CA PHE A 235 -20.05 3.91 -13.57
C PHE A 235 -20.52 2.67 -14.36
N PRO A 236 -20.55 2.71 -15.72
CA PRO A 236 -21.15 1.64 -16.51
C PRO A 236 -20.43 0.30 -16.32
N VAL A 237 -21.21 -0.73 -15.98
CA VAL A 237 -20.70 -2.08 -15.73
C VAL A 237 -20.06 -2.68 -16.98
N THR A 238 -20.62 -2.41 -18.16
CA THR A 238 -20.10 -2.92 -19.44
C THR A 238 -18.70 -2.40 -19.73
N ILE A 239 -18.45 -1.11 -19.48
CA ILE A 239 -17.12 -0.50 -19.61
C ILE A 239 -16.14 -1.16 -18.62
N LEU A 240 -16.57 -1.43 -17.38
CA LEU A 240 -15.75 -2.15 -16.39
C LEU A 240 -15.51 -3.63 -16.73
N GLN A 241 -16.43 -4.29 -17.43
CA GLN A 241 -16.26 -5.68 -17.84
C GLN A 241 -15.29 -5.80 -19.02
N ASN A 242 -15.39 -4.88 -19.99
CA ASN A 242 -14.62 -4.92 -21.23
C ASN A 242 -13.27 -4.17 -21.16
N GLY A 243 -13.10 -3.30 -20.16
CA GLY A 243 -11.90 -2.52 -19.95
C GLY A 243 -10.85 -3.17 -19.05
N VAL A 244 -9.61 -2.72 -19.20
CA VAL A 244 -8.49 -3.05 -18.30
C VAL A 244 -8.54 -2.09 -17.11
N LYS A 245 -8.71 -2.64 -15.91
CA LYS A 245 -8.81 -1.84 -14.66
C LYS A 245 -7.49 -1.87 -13.94
N MET A 246 -7.07 -0.69 -13.49
CA MET A 246 -5.84 -0.54 -12.73
C MET A 246 -6.08 0.41 -11.56
N THR A 247 -5.56 0.04 -10.39
CA THR A 247 -5.59 0.86 -9.18
C THR A 247 -4.19 1.39 -8.91
N ASN A 248 -4.08 2.70 -8.66
CA ASN A 248 -2.86 3.31 -8.13
C ASN A 248 -3.08 3.61 -6.65
N GLU A 249 -3.02 2.57 -5.83
CA GLU A 249 -3.14 2.69 -4.37
C GLU A 249 -1.76 3.01 -3.76
N PRO A 250 -1.70 3.90 -2.75
CA PRO A 250 -0.51 4.02 -1.92
C PRO A 250 -0.21 2.65 -1.29
N PRO A 251 1.06 2.22 -1.31
CA PRO A 251 1.44 0.93 -0.78
C PRO A 251 1.18 0.91 0.72
N LYS A 252 0.73 -0.23 1.24
CA LYS A 252 0.50 -0.42 2.67
C LYS A 252 1.73 -1.09 3.27
N GLY A 253 2.24 -0.53 4.35
CA GLY A 253 3.40 -1.02 5.09
C GLY A 253 4.62 -0.14 4.87
N LEU A 254 5.44 -0.01 5.90
CA LEU A 254 6.66 0.80 5.88
C LEU A 254 7.63 0.35 4.77
N ARG A 255 7.90 -0.96 4.68
CA ARG A 255 8.74 -1.55 3.63
C ARG A 255 8.22 -1.21 2.23
N SER A 256 6.93 -1.39 1.98
CA SER A 256 6.33 -1.16 0.66
C SER A 256 6.35 0.32 0.27
N ASN A 257 6.17 1.24 1.21
CA ASN A 257 6.30 2.69 0.98
C ASN A 257 7.73 3.10 0.61
N LEU A 258 8.71 2.56 1.32
CA LEU A 258 10.13 2.76 1.02
C LEU A 258 10.50 2.21 -0.36
N LEU A 259 10.09 0.97 -0.67
CA LEU A 259 10.34 0.37 -1.99
C LEU A 259 9.73 1.21 -3.11
N ARG A 260 8.48 1.65 -2.95
CA ARG A 260 7.83 2.52 -3.94
C ARG A 260 8.58 3.83 -4.15
N SER A 261 9.10 4.43 -3.08
CA SER A 261 9.88 5.67 -3.19
C SER A 261 11.14 5.45 -4.01
N TYR A 262 11.86 4.35 -3.78
CA TYR A 262 13.14 4.04 -4.44
C TYR A 262 13.01 3.46 -5.85
N LEU A 263 11.93 2.72 -6.13
CA LEU A 263 11.68 2.11 -7.44
C LEU A 263 10.99 3.04 -8.43
N ASN A 264 10.43 4.16 -7.96
CA ASN A 264 9.77 5.15 -8.81
C ASN A 264 10.63 6.39 -9.02
N ASP A 265 10.30 7.13 -10.09
CA ASP A 265 10.90 8.42 -10.33
C ASP A 265 10.61 9.41 -9.18
N PRO A 266 11.55 10.32 -8.88
CA PRO A 266 12.81 10.51 -9.59
C PRO A 266 13.95 9.61 -9.07
N ILE A 267 13.77 8.89 -7.95
CA ILE A 267 14.88 8.17 -7.29
C ILE A 267 15.40 7.01 -8.15
N SER A 268 14.52 6.33 -8.89
CA SER A 268 14.93 5.24 -9.77
C SER A 268 15.80 5.68 -10.96
N ASP A 269 15.80 6.97 -11.31
CA ASP A 269 16.75 7.51 -12.28
C ASP A 269 18.13 7.70 -11.62
N THR A 270 19.08 6.84 -12.01
CA THR A 270 20.47 6.91 -11.53
C THR A 270 21.13 8.27 -11.71
N LYS A 271 20.71 9.09 -12.69
CA LYS A 271 21.22 10.46 -12.86
C LYS A 271 20.72 11.38 -11.77
N PHE A 272 19.47 11.25 -11.36
CA PHE A 272 18.92 11.99 -10.23
C PHE A 272 19.51 11.48 -8.91
N PHE A 273 19.58 10.16 -8.73
CA PHE A 273 20.13 9.55 -7.52
C PHE A 273 21.56 10.00 -7.23
N ASN A 274 22.41 10.11 -8.26
CA ASN A 274 23.80 10.57 -8.15
C ASN A 274 23.99 12.04 -8.55
N GLY A 275 22.90 12.80 -8.62
CA GLY A 275 22.90 14.16 -9.19
C GLY A 275 23.43 15.25 -8.28
N CYS A 276 23.75 14.95 -7.02
CA CYS A 276 24.22 15.93 -6.05
C CYS A 276 25.76 16.00 -6.03
N SER A 277 26.31 17.20 -5.89
CA SER A 277 27.74 17.41 -5.64
C SER A 277 28.22 16.75 -4.34
N LYS A 278 27.32 16.51 -3.38
CA LYS A 278 27.58 15.92 -2.05
C LYS A 278 26.82 14.61 -1.87
N ASN A 279 27.04 13.65 -2.77
CA ASN A 279 26.27 12.40 -2.86
C ASN A 279 26.12 11.64 -1.55
N SER A 280 27.20 11.41 -0.78
CA SER A 280 27.12 10.71 0.51
C SER A 280 26.08 11.29 1.47
N MET A 281 26.06 12.62 1.57
CA MET A 281 25.14 13.36 2.43
C MET A 281 23.73 13.39 1.85
N TRP A 282 23.63 13.58 0.53
CA TRP A 282 22.37 13.51 -0.21
C TRP A 282 21.68 12.16 -0.02
N HIS A 283 22.38 11.04 -0.18
CA HIS A 283 21.82 9.70 -0.04
C HIS A 283 21.31 9.43 1.38
N LYS A 284 22.06 9.84 2.41
CA LYS A 284 21.62 9.71 3.81
C LYS A 284 20.34 10.51 4.07
N MET A 285 20.34 11.79 3.69
CA MET A 285 19.18 12.67 3.87
C MET A 285 17.96 12.22 3.04
N LEU A 286 18.19 11.73 1.82
CA LEU A 286 17.17 11.15 0.95
C LEU A 286 16.54 9.91 1.58
N PHE A 287 17.35 9.00 2.11
CA PHE A 287 16.84 7.84 2.84
C PHE A 287 16.02 8.25 4.06
N GLY A 288 16.52 9.20 4.86
CA GLY A 288 15.81 9.76 6.01
C GLY A 288 14.46 10.37 5.63
N LEU A 289 14.40 11.16 4.56
CA LEU A 289 13.16 11.77 4.06
C LEU A 289 12.16 10.71 3.55
N CYS A 290 12.62 9.71 2.80
CA CYS A 290 11.76 8.61 2.35
C CYS A 290 11.20 7.79 3.53
N PHE A 291 12.01 7.55 4.55
CA PHE A 291 11.58 6.86 5.76
C PHE A 291 10.57 7.69 6.55
N PHE A 292 10.83 8.99 6.73
CA PHE A 292 9.88 9.92 7.31
C PHE A 292 8.54 9.90 6.57
N HIS A 293 8.57 9.97 5.23
CA HIS A 293 7.37 9.93 4.39
C HIS A 293 6.56 8.65 4.60
N ALA A 294 7.24 7.50 4.57
CA ALA A 294 6.62 6.20 4.82
C ALA A 294 6.02 6.12 6.23
N LEU A 295 6.74 6.63 7.25
CA LEU A 295 6.30 6.64 8.64
C LEU A 295 5.04 7.49 8.83
N VAL A 296 5.02 8.73 8.34
CA VAL A 296 3.87 9.63 8.55
C VAL A 296 2.61 9.13 7.84
N GLN A 297 2.76 8.45 6.68
CA GLN A 297 1.65 7.81 5.98
C GLN A 297 1.10 6.60 6.75
N GLU A 298 1.99 5.72 7.24
CA GLU A 298 1.60 4.52 7.97
C GLU A 298 0.98 4.84 9.33
N ARG A 299 1.44 5.91 9.99
CA ARG A 299 0.87 6.36 11.28
C ARG A 299 -0.63 6.62 11.22
N ARG A 300 -1.17 7.00 10.04
CA ARG A 300 -2.61 7.21 9.83
C ARG A 300 -3.46 5.96 10.16
N LYS A 301 -2.87 4.76 10.12
CA LYS A 301 -3.56 3.50 10.45
C LYS A 301 -3.90 3.36 11.93
N PHE A 302 -3.23 4.10 12.81
CA PHE A 302 -3.42 4.00 14.26
C PHE A 302 -4.48 4.98 14.80
N GLY A 303 -5.25 5.63 13.93
CA GLY A 303 -6.26 6.62 14.33
C GLY A 303 -5.64 7.71 15.23
N PRO A 304 -6.31 8.11 16.32
CA PRO A 304 -5.81 9.14 17.24
C PRO A 304 -4.45 8.85 17.91
N LEU A 305 -4.01 7.58 17.98
CA LEU A 305 -2.65 7.25 18.46
C LEU A 305 -1.58 7.63 17.42
N GLY A 306 -1.97 7.66 16.14
CA GLY A 306 -1.15 8.08 15.02
C GLY A 306 -1.24 9.58 14.78
N TRP A 307 -2.44 10.05 14.46
CA TRP A 307 -2.81 11.44 14.16
C TRP A 307 -4.22 11.74 14.67
N ASN A 308 -4.46 12.92 15.23
CA ASN A 308 -5.81 13.34 15.62
C ASN A 308 -6.72 13.48 14.39
N ILE A 309 -6.18 14.02 13.29
CA ILE A 309 -6.88 14.17 12.01
C ILE A 309 -6.20 13.30 10.95
N PRO A 310 -6.94 12.55 10.11
CA PRO A 310 -6.36 11.65 9.11
C PRO A 310 -5.83 12.41 7.88
N TYR A 311 -4.72 13.13 8.05
CA TYR A 311 -4.08 13.88 6.96
C TYR A 311 -3.66 12.99 5.81
N GLN A 312 -3.69 13.57 4.61
CA GLN A 312 -3.29 12.89 3.39
C GLN A 312 -1.95 13.44 2.90
N PHE A 313 -0.86 12.84 3.38
CA PHE A 313 0.47 13.05 2.83
C PHE A 313 0.63 12.24 1.54
N ASN A 314 1.14 12.85 0.48
CA ASN A 314 1.20 12.24 -0.85
C ASN A 314 2.58 12.40 -1.51
N ASP A 315 2.73 11.82 -2.71
CA ASP A 315 3.99 11.81 -3.44
C ASP A 315 4.45 13.23 -3.85
N SER A 316 3.53 14.20 -3.94
CA SER A 316 3.91 15.59 -4.24
C SER A 316 4.68 16.24 -3.10
N ASP A 317 4.30 15.95 -1.84
CA ASP A 317 4.99 16.45 -0.65
C ASP A 317 6.42 15.89 -0.57
N LEU A 318 6.59 14.60 -0.91
CA LEU A 318 7.91 13.95 -0.99
C LEU A 318 8.76 14.55 -2.13
N ARG A 319 8.19 14.67 -3.34
CA ARG A 319 8.90 15.16 -4.54
C ARG A 319 9.42 16.59 -4.38
N ILE A 320 8.59 17.49 -3.83
CA ILE A 320 9.04 18.87 -3.61
C ILE A 320 10.14 18.94 -2.55
N SER A 321 10.01 18.16 -1.47
CA SER A 321 11.00 18.09 -0.40
C SER A 321 12.35 17.55 -0.89
N MET A 322 12.34 16.51 -1.73
CA MET A 322 13.56 15.98 -2.36
C MET A 322 14.24 17.01 -3.27
N ARG A 323 13.48 17.71 -4.12
CA ARG A 323 14.03 18.72 -5.03
C ARG A 323 14.62 19.92 -4.30
N GLN A 324 13.92 20.40 -3.27
CA GLN A 324 14.42 21.48 -2.42
C GLN A 324 15.69 21.04 -1.70
N MET A 325 15.72 19.83 -1.13
CA MET A 325 16.90 19.29 -0.47
C MET A 325 18.10 19.22 -1.41
N LEU A 326 17.93 18.69 -2.62
CA LEU A 326 18.98 18.64 -3.63
C LEU A 326 19.53 20.04 -3.95
N MET A 327 18.63 20.98 -4.24
CA MET A 327 18.98 22.37 -4.54
C MET A 327 19.79 23.02 -3.41
N PHE A 328 19.38 22.85 -2.15
CA PHE A 328 20.07 23.44 -1.00
C PHE A 328 21.45 22.80 -0.77
N LEU A 329 21.59 21.48 -0.94
CA LEU A 329 22.89 20.80 -0.77
C LEU A 329 23.92 21.23 -1.82
N ASP A 330 23.48 21.51 -3.05
CA ASP A 330 24.34 22.01 -4.12
C ASP A 330 24.64 23.50 -4.02
N THR A 331 23.74 24.29 -3.41
CA THR A 331 23.90 25.75 -3.32
C THR A 331 24.80 26.18 -2.16
N TYR A 332 24.71 25.51 -1.01
CA TYR A 332 25.38 25.93 0.22
C TYR A 332 26.45 24.93 0.63
N ASP A 333 27.64 25.39 1.04
CA ASP A 333 28.73 24.54 1.53
C ASP A 333 28.33 23.76 2.79
N GLU A 334 27.76 24.46 3.77
CA GLU A 334 27.21 23.87 4.99
C GLU A 334 25.74 23.50 4.81
N ILE A 335 25.31 22.42 5.48
CA ILE A 335 23.92 21.95 5.43
C ILE A 335 23.04 22.94 6.20
N PRO A 336 22.08 23.60 5.54
CA PRO A 336 21.16 24.50 6.21
C PRO A 336 20.02 23.68 6.82
N LEU A 337 20.34 22.81 7.77
CA LEU A 337 19.41 21.83 8.34
C LEU A 337 18.17 22.51 8.95
N ILE A 338 18.34 23.66 9.60
CA ILE A 338 17.22 24.45 10.13
C ILE A 338 16.25 24.85 9.02
N ALA A 339 16.77 25.31 7.88
CA ALA A 339 15.95 25.68 6.73
C ALA A 339 15.27 24.46 6.10
N LEU A 340 16.00 23.34 5.94
CA LEU A 340 15.44 22.10 5.41
C LEU A 340 14.34 21.52 6.30
N THR A 341 14.54 21.54 7.62
CA THR A 341 13.54 21.12 8.61
C THR A 341 12.32 22.02 8.57
N TYR A 342 12.49 23.34 8.45
CA TYR A 342 11.38 24.28 8.29
C TYR A 342 10.61 24.03 6.99
N LEU A 343 11.29 23.97 5.85
CA LEU A 343 10.64 23.75 4.55
C LEU A 343 9.90 22.41 4.51
N THR A 344 10.51 21.33 4.99
CA THR A 344 9.90 20.00 4.98
C THR A 344 8.77 19.90 6.02
N GLY A 345 9.05 20.28 7.26
CA GLY A 345 8.17 20.09 8.41
C GLY A 345 7.05 21.10 8.50
N GLU A 346 7.30 22.37 8.20
CA GLU A 346 6.32 23.46 8.36
C GLU A 346 5.60 23.80 7.04
N CYS A 347 6.31 23.78 5.92
CA CYS A 347 5.72 24.16 4.62
C CYS A 347 5.14 22.95 3.88
N ASN A 348 5.98 21.97 3.53
CA ASN A 348 5.59 20.90 2.61
C ASN A 348 4.61 19.90 3.27
N TYR A 349 4.98 19.35 4.43
CA TYR A 349 4.10 18.44 5.18
C TYR A 349 3.21 19.22 6.16
N GLY A 350 3.78 20.20 6.87
CA GLY A 350 3.08 20.99 7.88
C GLY A 350 1.94 21.84 7.34
N GLY A 351 2.00 22.25 6.07
CA GLY A 351 0.92 22.98 5.41
C GLY A 351 -0.41 22.19 5.32
N ARG A 352 -0.36 20.87 5.51
CA ARG A 352 -1.56 20.01 5.57
C ARG A 352 -2.08 19.80 6.99
N VAL A 353 -1.25 20.06 8.00
CA VAL A 353 -1.53 19.72 9.40
C VAL A 353 -2.21 20.89 10.08
N THR A 354 -3.44 20.68 10.51
CA THR A 354 -4.29 21.73 11.07
C THR A 354 -4.36 21.72 12.59
N ASP A 355 -4.09 20.58 13.23
CA ASP A 355 -4.06 20.45 14.69
C ASP A 355 -2.67 20.74 15.26
N ASP A 356 -2.61 21.50 16.36
CA ASP A 356 -1.35 21.93 16.98
C ASP A 356 -0.55 20.75 17.57
N LYS A 357 -1.22 19.72 18.09
CA LYS A 357 -0.54 18.54 18.66
C LYS A 357 0.02 17.65 17.56
N ASP A 358 -0.75 17.48 16.49
CA ASP A 358 -0.28 16.80 15.28
C ASP A 358 0.91 17.55 14.67
N ARG A 359 0.87 18.90 14.62
CA ARG A 359 1.99 19.69 14.08
C ARG A 359 3.26 19.49 14.90
N ARG A 360 3.13 19.54 16.24
CA ARG A 360 4.25 19.23 17.15
C ARG A 360 4.78 17.81 16.93
N LEU A 361 3.90 16.83 16.76
CA LEU A 361 4.27 15.45 16.49
C LEU A 361 5.02 15.32 15.16
N LEU A 362 4.51 15.91 14.08
CA LEU A 362 5.14 15.90 12.76
C LEU A 362 6.58 16.42 12.81
N ILE A 363 6.79 17.58 13.46
CA ILE A 363 8.12 18.19 13.60
C ILE A 363 9.03 17.31 14.47
N SER A 364 8.50 16.74 15.55
CA SER A 364 9.26 15.84 16.43
C SER A 364 9.72 14.58 15.68
N LEU A 365 8.84 14.00 14.85
CA LEU A 365 9.16 12.86 14.00
C LEU A 365 10.20 13.24 12.95
N LEU A 366 10.05 14.39 12.28
CA LEU A 366 11.03 14.87 11.30
C LEU A 366 12.41 15.04 11.94
N GLY A 367 12.50 15.48 13.20
CA GLY A 367 13.77 15.60 13.93
C GLY A 367 14.55 14.30 14.10
N ILE A 368 13.90 13.13 14.02
CA ILE A 368 14.56 11.81 14.01
C ILE A 368 15.34 11.60 12.71
N PHE A 369 14.85 12.17 11.60
CA PHE A 369 15.45 12.01 10.28
C PHE A 369 16.31 13.21 9.87
N TYR A 370 15.98 14.41 10.31
CA TYR A 370 16.70 15.63 9.99
C TYR A 370 17.52 16.07 11.20
N ASN A 371 18.66 15.42 11.40
CA ASN A 371 19.62 15.75 12.45
C ASN A 371 21.06 15.49 11.98
N VAL A 372 22.01 16.07 12.71
CA VAL A 372 23.45 15.96 12.44
C VAL A 372 23.95 14.52 12.59
N ASP A 373 23.33 13.73 13.46
CA ASP A 373 23.71 12.34 13.70
C ASP A 373 23.42 11.45 12.48
N LEU A 374 22.32 11.66 11.76
CA LEU A 374 22.04 10.94 10.52
C LEU A 374 23.20 11.11 9.53
N ILE A 375 23.72 12.33 9.40
CA ILE A 375 24.78 12.67 8.45
C ILE A 375 26.12 12.08 8.91
N ASN A 376 26.44 12.20 10.20
CA ASN A 376 27.77 11.91 10.71
C ASN A 376 27.97 10.46 11.17
N LYS A 377 26.91 9.77 11.59
CA LYS A 377 27.00 8.37 12.06
C LYS A 377 26.81 7.42 10.89
N GLU A 378 27.60 6.36 10.87
CA GLU A 378 27.32 5.19 10.04
C GLU A 378 26.18 4.39 10.65
N ASN A 379 25.29 3.85 9.82
CA ASN A 379 24.15 3.03 10.24
C ASN A 379 23.33 3.68 11.37
N TYR A 380 23.04 4.97 11.23
CA TYR A 380 22.20 5.70 12.20
C TYR A 380 20.85 5.00 12.37
N ASN A 381 20.54 4.56 13.60
CA ASN A 381 19.31 3.85 13.90
C ASN A 381 18.12 4.80 14.01
N PHE A 382 17.06 4.51 13.27
CA PHE A 382 15.77 5.21 13.34
C PHE A 382 14.87 4.69 14.46
N SER A 383 15.10 3.45 14.92
CA SER A 383 14.36 2.87 16.05
C SER A 383 15.26 2.10 17.00
N SER A 384 14.75 1.84 18.21
CA SER A 384 15.47 1.14 19.28
C SER A 384 15.81 -0.32 18.95
N SER A 385 15.13 -0.91 17.97
CA SER A 385 15.37 -2.30 17.54
C SER A 385 16.72 -2.49 16.82
N GLY A 386 17.27 -1.41 16.23
CA GLY A 386 18.43 -1.49 15.34
C GLY A 386 18.15 -2.15 13.98
N ILE A 387 16.90 -2.60 13.72
CA ILE A 387 16.49 -3.16 12.43
C ILE A 387 16.36 -2.04 11.39
N TYR A 388 15.85 -0.88 11.82
CA TYR A 388 15.64 0.28 10.97
C TYR A 388 16.75 1.28 11.20
N TYR A 389 17.65 1.36 10.23
CA TYR A 389 18.76 2.31 10.18
C TYR A 389 18.92 2.91 8.78
N CYS A 390 19.71 3.98 8.70
CA CYS A 390 20.17 4.56 7.44
C CYS A 390 21.33 3.72 6.88
N PRO A 391 21.19 3.05 5.71
CA PRO A 391 22.27 2.29 5.13
C PRO A 391 23.51 3.15 4.86
N SER A 392 24.67 2.50 4.87
CA SER A 392 25.92 3.11 4.41
C SER A 392 25.84 3.48 2.93
N GLU A 393 26.68 4.41 2.50
CA GLU A 393 26.74 4.85 1.10
C GLU A 393 26.98 3.67 0.15
N GLY A 394 26.21 3.63 -0.93
CA GLY A 394 26.20 2.54 -1.89
C GLY A 394 25.47 2.92 -3.16
N ASP A 395 25.32 1.94 -4.06
CA ASP A 395 24.51 2.14 -5.25
C ASP A 395 23.01 2.08 -4.91
N LEU A 396 22.16 2.52 -5.83
CA LEU A 396 20.71 2.48 -5.64
C LEU A 396 20.21 1.08 -5.25
N GLN A 397 20.83 0.03 -5.81
CA GLN A 397 20.45 -1.36 -5.56
C GLN A 397 20.71 -1.79 -4.11
N SER A 398 21.80 -1.34 -3.47
CA SER A 398 22.09 -1.66 -2.08
C SER A 398 21.01 -1.13 -1.13
N TYR A 399 20.47 0.06 -1.39
CA TYR A 399 19.34 0.61 -0.64
C TYR A 399 18.07 -0.22 -0.86
N VAL A 400 17.76 -0.58 -2.11
CA VAL A 400 16.60 -1.42 -2.43
C VAL A 400 16.70 -2.79 -1.75
N ASP A 401 17.88 -3.42 -1.76
CA ASP A 401 18.10 -4.72 -1.14
C ASP A 401 18.04 -4.67 0.38
N TYR A 402 18.48 -3.58 0.99
CA TYR A 402 18.24 -3.34 2.41
C TYR A 402 16.75 -3.21 2.72
N ILE A 403 16.01 -2.39 1.95
CA ILE A 403 14.57 -2.20 2.17
C ILE A 403 13.82 -3.53 2.02
N ARG A 404 14.20 -4.39 1.06
CA ARG A 404 13.62 -5.73 0.90
C ARG A 404 13.79 -6.64 2.11
N LYS A 405 14.84 -6.45 2.91
CA LYS A 405 15.09 -7.21 4.14
C LYS A 405 14.27 -6.72 5.34
N LEU A 406 13.63 -5.55 5.24
CA LEU A 406 12.80 -5.03 6.33
C LEU A 406 11.57 -5.92 6.57
N PRO A 407 11.06 -5.99 7.81
CA PRO A 407 9.85 -6.76 8.11
C PRO A 407 8.66 -6.30 7.27
N LEU A 408 7.93 -7.26 6.69
CA LEU A 408 6.67 -6.97 5.99
C LEU A 408 5.64 -6.36 6.96
N ASN A 409 5.59 -6.90 8.18
CA ASN A 409 4.75 -6.45 9.28
C ASN A 409 5.64 -5.85 10.38
N PRO A 410 5.94 -4.54 10.32
CA PRO A 410 6.76 -3.90 11.33
C PRO A 410 6.06 -3.85 12.69
N THR A 411 6.85 -3.98 13.75
CA THR A 411 6.39 -3.78 15.12
C THR A 411 6.05 -2.32 15.40
N PRO A 412 5.16 -2.01 16.37
CA PRO A 412 4.79 -0.63 16.66
C PRO A 412 5.94 0.30 17.08
N GLU A 413 7.09 -0.24 17.50
CA GLU A 413 8.24 0.56 17.95
C GLU A 413 8.81 1.51 16.88
N VAL A 414 8.55 1.25 15.60
CA VAL A 414 9.14 2.03 14.50
C VAL A 414 8.38 3.33 14.25
N TYR A 415 7.17 3.45 14.80
CA TYR A 415 6.20 4.50 14.45
C TYR A 415 6.18 5.69 15.39
#